data_AF-A0A3D0S6C6-F1
#
_entry.id   AF-A0A3D0S6C6-F1
#
_cell.length_a   1.000
_cell.length_b   1.000
_cell.length_c   1.000
_cell.angle_alpha   90.00
_cell.angle_beta   90.00
_cell.angle_gamma   90.00
#
_symmetry.space_group_name_H-M   'P 1'
#
loop_
_entity.id
_entity.type
_entity.pdbx_description
1 polymer ?
#
loop_
_entity_poly.entity_id
_entity_poly.type
_entity_poly.pdbx_seq_one_letter_code
_entity_poly.pdbx_strand_id
1 'polypeptide(L)'
;AEIEGEMGDSHVGLQARLMSQALRKMTGALNNSGTTAIFINQLREKIGVMFGSPETTTGGRALKFYSSVRLDVRRIETLKDGTDMVGNRTRVKVVKNKVAPPFKQAEFDIMYGKGISREGGLIDVGVEAGIIRKAGAWYTYEGDQLGQGKENSRSFLKDNPDLANEIEKKILEKLGVGPSVADEAPAEPVGVDDF
;
A
#
# COMPACT_ATOMS: atom_id res chain seq x y z
N ALA A 1 7.10 -24.32 -24.26
CA ALA A 1 5.63 -24.53 -24.36
C ALA A 1 4.90 -23.29 -24.89
N GLU A 2 4.77 -22.18 -24.14
CA GLU A 2 4.14 -20.94 -24.69
C GLU A 2 5.14 -20.09 -25.51
N ILE A 3 6.40 -19.98 -25.06
CA ILE A 3 7.46 -19.19 -25.73
C ILE A 3 7.99 -19.90 -27.00
N GLU A 4 7.79 -21.21 -27.12
CA GLU A 4 8.30 -22.04 -28.21
C GLU A 4 7.20 -22.46 -29.21
N GLY A 5 5.94 -22.07 -28.96
CA GLY A 5 4.80 -22.39 -29.83
C GLY A 5 4.56 -21.32 -30.90
N GLU A 6 3.78 -21.65 -31.92
CA GLU A 6 3.42 -20.68 -32.97
C GLU A 6 2.34 -19.71 -32.48
N MET A 7 2.36 -18.48 -33.01
CA MET A 7 1.31 -17.47 -32.73
C MET A 7 -0.04 -18.00 -33.22
N GLY A 8 -0.90 -18.43 -32.29
CA GLY A 8 -2.21 -19.01 -32.59
C GLY A 8 -2.46 -20.35 -31.88
N ASP A 9 -1.42 -20.97 -31.34
CA ASP A 9 -1.56 -22.21 -30.59
C ASP A 9 -2.37 -22.00 -29.30
N SER A 10 -3.53 -22.66 -29.24
CA SER A 10 -4.48 -22.52 -28.15
C SER A 10 -4.03 -23.24 -26.88
N HIS A 11 -3.23 -22.55 -26.06
CA HIS A 11 -2.83 -23.02 -24.73
C HIS A 11 -3.84 -22.57 -23.66
N VAL A 12 -5.08 -23.06 -23.74
CA VAL A 12 -6.15 -22.66 -22.81
C VAL A 12 -5.78 -23.07 -21.37
N GLY A 13 -5.57 -22.07 -20.51
CA GLY A 13 -5.36 -22.28 -19.07
C GLY A 13 -3.98 -22.79 -18.67
N LEU A 14 -3.00 -22.87 -19.57
CA LEU A 14 -1.63 -23.30 -19.26
C LEU A 14 -1.01 -22.42 -18.15
N GLN A 15 -1.09 -21.10 -18.30
CA GLN A 15 -0.58 -20.14 -17.32
C GLN A 15 -1.26 -20.28 -15.96
N ALA A 16 -2.58 -20.52 -15.92
CA ALA A 16 -3.32 -20.68 -14.67
C ALA A 16 -2.91 -21.97 -13.92
N ARG A 17 -2.62 -23.05 -14.66
CA ARG A 17 -2.12 -24.31 -14.10
C ARG A 17 -0.70 -24.16 -13.58
N LEU A 18 0.18 -23.53 -14.35
CA LEU A 18 1.56 -23.23 -13.96
C LEU A 18 1.59 -22.40 -12.68
N MET A 19 0.81 -21.31 -12.61
CA MET A 19 0.72 -20.46 -11.41
C MET A 19 0.24 -21.22 -10.18
N SER A 20 -0.73 -22.13 -10.34
CA SER A 20 -1.24 -22.94 -9.23
C SER A 20 -0.16 -23.88 -8.67
N GLN A 21 0.64 -24.49 -9.55
CA GLN A 21 1.73 -25.37 -9.15
C GLN A 21 2.91 -24.59 -8.54
N ALA A 22 3.29 -23.48 -9.17
CA ALA A 22 4.38 -22.62 -8.71
C ALA A 22 4.09 -22.05 -7.32
N LEU A 23 2.91 -21.44 -7.12
CA LEU A 23 2.53 -20.87 -5.83
C LEU A 23 2.47 -21.93 -4.72
N ARG A 24 2.00 -23.15 -5.01
CA ARG A 24 1.98 -24.24 -4.04
C ARG A 24 3.39 -24.59 -3.54
N LYS A 25 4.38 -24.65 -4.44
CA LYS A 25 5.78 -24.93 -4.06
C LYS A 25 6.45 -23.71 -3.40
N MET A 26 6.24 -22.52 -3.95
CA MET A 26 6.88 -21.29 -3.45
C MET A 26 6.40 -20.89 -2.06
N THR A 27 5.12 -21.11 -1.72
CA THR A 27 4.57 -20.64 -0.43
C THR A 27 5.33 -21.23 0.77
N GLY A 28 5.66 -22.52 0.73
CA GLY A 28 6.44 -23.15 1.80
C GLY A 28 7.87 -22.61 1.88
N ALA A 29 8.53 -22.47 0.73
CA ALA A 29 9.90 -21.95 0.66
C ALA A 29 9.99 -20.48 1.12
N LEU A 30 9.03 -19.64 0.74
CA LEU A 30 8.97 -18.23 1.13
C LEU A 30 8.79 -18.07 2.65
N ASN A 31 7.92 -18.89 3.25
CA ASN A 31 7.70 -18.86 4.70
C ASN A 31 8.97 -19.29 5.46
N ASN A 32 9.62 -20.36 5.04
CA ASN A 32 10.83 -20.87 5.70
C ASN A 32 12.05 -19.93 5.55
N SER A 33 12.08 -19.14 4.48
CA SER A 33 13.16 -18.17 4.22
C SER A 33 12.86 -16.76 4.74
N GLY A 34 11.69 -16.53 5.34
CA GLY A 34 11.26 -15.19 5.75
C GLY A 34 11.15 -14.18 4.60
N THR A 35 11.04 -14.65 3.36
CA THR A 35 11.09 -13.80 2.16
C THR A 35 9.69 -13.35 1.75
N THR A 36 9.51 -12.04 1.53
CA THR A 36 8.25 -11.49 1.01
C THR A 36 8.27 -11.43 -0.51
N ALA A 37 7.31 -12.11 -1.16
CA ALA A 37 7.13 -12.06 -2.61
C ALA A 37 6.00 -11.09 -2.98
N ILE A 38 6.30 -10.13 -3.86
CA ILE A 38 5.34 -9.14 -4.37
C ILE A 38 5.03 -9.46 -5.84
N PHE A 39 3.75 -9.66 -6.14
CA PHE A 39 3.27 -9.90 -7.51
C PHE A 39 2.51 -8.68 -8.01
N ILE A 40 2.99 -8.09 -9.11
CA ILE A 40 2.28 -7.04 -9.83
C ILE A 40 1.41 -7.72 -10.88
N ASN A 41 0.13 -7.36 -10.93
CA ASN A 41 -0.80 -7.93 -11.90
C ASN A 41 -1.63 -6.82 -12.55
N GLN A 42 -2.02 -7.06 -13.79
CA GLN A 42 -2.83 -6.14 -14.58
C GLN A 42 -4.30 -6.57 -14.54
N LEU A 43 -5.17 -5.58 -14.64
CA LEU A 43 -6.59 -5.82 -14.88
C LEU A 43 -6.82 -6.13 -16.36
N ARG A 44 -7.78 -7.02 -16.61
CA ARG A 44 -8.34 -7.37 -17.91
C ARG A 44 -9.85 -7.40 -17.75
N GLU A 45 -10.57 -7.14 -18.83
CA GLU A 45 -12.02 -7.30 -18.86
C GLU A 45 -12.37 -8.71 -19.29
N LYS A 46 -13.26 -9.37 -18.54
CA LYS A 46 -13.80 -10.66 -18.94
C LYS A 46 -15.04 -10.43 -19.80
N ILE A 47 -14.96 -10.83 -21.07
CA ILE A 47 -16.10 -10.79 -21.99
C ILE A 47 -17.18 -11.77 -21.50
N GLY A 48 -18.45 -11.34 -21.54
CA GLY A 48 -19.61 -12.19 -21.23
C GLY A 48 -20.06 -12.21 -19.76
N VAL A 49 -19.63 -11.27 -18.92
CA VAL A 49 -20.13 -11.13 -17.54
C VAL A 49 -21.46 -10.36 -17.55
N MET A 50 -22.56 -11.04 -17.22
CA MET A 50 -23.91 -10.44 -17.14
C MET A 50 -24.22 -9.77 -15.79
N PHE A 51 -23.46 -10.08 -14.73
CA PHE A 51 -23.66 -9.53 -13.38
C PHE A 51 -22.33 -9.38 -12.62
N GLY A 52 -22.16 -8.26 -11.91
CA GLY A 52 -20.96 -7.93 -11.14
C GLY A 52 -19.89 -7.15 -11.94
N SER A 53 -18.71 -6.98 -11.34
CA SER A 53 -17.60 -6.28 -12.00
C SER A 53 -16.97 -7.16 -13.09
N PRO A 54 -16.79 -6.64 -14.33
CA PRO A 54 -16.13 -7.37 -15.41
C PRO A 54 -14.61 -7.48 -15.24
N GLU A 55 -14.04 -6.80 -14.23
CA GLU A 55 -12.61 -6.76 -13.99
C GLU A 55 -12.09 -8.11 -13.46
N THR A 56 -11.12 -8.68 -14.16
CA THR A 56 -10.40 -9.89 -13.75
C THR A 56 -8.90 -9.68 -13.82
N THR A 57 -8.16 -10.49 -13.07
CA THR A 57 -6.69 -10.52 -13.08
C THR A 57 -6.21 -11.69 -13.90
N THR A 58 -5.04 -11.55 -14.54
CA THR A 58 -4.41 -12.66 -15.27
C THR A 58 -3.86 -13.75 -14.32
N GLY A 59 -3.53 -14.93 -14.85
CA GLY A 59 -2.92 -16.02 -14.07
C GLY A 59 -3.91 -16.89 -13.27
N GLY A 60 -5.21 -16.80 -13.56
CA GLY A 60 -6.24 -17.63 -12.93
C GLY A 60 -6.59 -17.21 -11.50
N ARG A 61 -7.07 -18.16 -10.69
CA ARG A 61 -7.56 -17.89 -9.32
C ARG A 61 -6.53 -18.14 -8.23
N ALA A 62 -5.45 -18.87 -8.51
CA ALA A 62 -4.49 -19.31 -7.49
C ALA A 62 -3.88 -18.15 -6.70
N LEU A 63 -3.40 -17.11 -7.39
CA LEU A 63 -2.81 -15.95 -6.74
C LEU A 63 -3.77 -15.29 -5.75
N LYS A 64 -5.08 -15.23 -6.06
CA LYS A 64 -6.10 -14.66 -5.17
C LYS A 64 -6.23 -15.44 -3.86
N PHE A 65 -5.97 -16.75 -3.86
CA PHE A 65 -6.06 -17.60 -2.66
C PHE A 65 -4.76 -17.61 -1.84
N TYR A 66 -3.62 -17.74 -2.51
CA TYR A 66 -2.30 -17.81 -1.89
C TYR A 66 -1.83 -16.45 -1.34
N SER A 67 -2.22 -15.32 -1.92
CA SER A 67 -1.84 -14.00 -1.42
C SER A 67 -2.35 -13.75 0.00
N SER A 68 -1.47 -13.33 0.91
CA SER A 68 -1.84 -12.88 2.26
C SER A 68 -2.50 -11.50 2.25
N VAL A 69 -1.96 -10.58 1.44
CA VAL A 69 -2.49 -9.22 1.25
C VAL A 69 -2.74 -8.99 -0.24
N ARG A 70 -3.83 -8.31 -0.58
CA ARG A 70 -4.11 -7.83 -1.94
C ARG A 70 -4.47 -6.36 -1.90
N LEU A 71 -3.80 -5.60 -2.75
CA LEU A 71 -3.96 -4.17 -2.90
C LEU A 71 -4.54 -3.90 -4.29
N ASP A 72 -5.65 -3.19 -4.34
CA ASP A 72 -6.19 -2.59 -5.58
C ASP A 72 -5.73 -1.14 -5.63
N VAL A 73 -4.90 -0.80 -6.63
CA VAL A 73 -4.26 0.50 -6.78
C VAL A 73 -4.92 1.21 -7.95
N ARG A 74 -5.57 2.36 -7.68
CA ARG A 74 -6.25 3.17 -8.69
C ARG A 74 -5.81 4.62 -8.62
N ARG A 75 -5.54 5.21 -9.78
CA ARG A 75 -5.38 6.66 -9.91
C ARG A 75 -6.75 7.32 -9.75
N ILE A 76 -6.85 8.33 -8.87
CA ILE A 76 -8.07 9.12 -8.64
C ILE A 76 -8.04 10.38 -9.50
N GLU A 77 -7.05 11.24 -9.24
CA GLU A 77 -6.92 12.55 -9.85
C GLU A 77 -5.48 12.81 -10.27
N THR A 78 -5.32 13.68 -11.26
CA THR A 78 -4.00 14.19 -11.65
C THR A 78 -3.72 15.46 -10.87
N LEU A 79 -2.59 15.51 -10.18
CA LEU A 79 -2.12 16.70 -9.49
C LEU A 79 -1.49 17.64 -10.53
N LYS A 80 -1.94 18.90 -10.50
CA LYS A 80 -1.44 19.96 -11.38
C LYS A 80 -0.89 21.10 -10.53
N ASP A 81 0.22 21.67 -10.99
CA ASP A 81 0.75 22.93 -10.49
C ASP A 81 0.66 23.95 -11.64
N GLY A 82 -0.26 24.91 -11.51
CA GLY A 82 -0.67 25.76 -12.63
C GLY A 82 -1.15 24.95 -13.83
N THR A 83 -0.37 24.94 -14.90
CA THR A 83 -0.64 24.20 -16.15
C THR A 83 0.01 22.83 -16.20
N ASP A 84 1.01 22.56 -15.37
CA ASP A 84 1.87 21.39 -15.49
C ASP A 84 1.36 20.22 -14.66
N MET A 85 1.41 19.02 -15.23
CA MET A 85 1.04 17.78 -14.54
C MET A 85 2.21 17.30 -13.68
N VAL A 86 2.12 17.52 -12.37
CA VAL A 86 3.21 17.23 -11.41
C VAL A 86 3.13 15.85 -10.78
N GLY A 87 1.96 15.20 -10.81
CA GLY A 87 1.79 13.87 -10.22
C GLY A 87 0.37 13.32 -10.31
N ASN A 88 0.11 12.25 -9.56
CA ASN A 88 -1.19 11.60 -9.46
C ASN A 88 -1.54 11.30 -8.00
N ARG A 89 -2.76 11.63 -7.58
CA ARG A 89 -3.33 11.10 -6.34
C ARG A 89 -3.81 9.68 -6.60
N THR A 90 -3.34 8.76 -5.77
CA THR A 90 -3.57 7.34 -5.91
C THR A 90 -4.29 6.81 -4.68
N ARG A 91 -5.37 6.05 -4.90
CA ARG A 91 -6.07 5.30 -3.85
C ARG A 91 -5.62 3.85 -3.90
N VAL A 92 -5.25 3.32 -2.74
CA VAL A 92 -4.96 1.91 -2.55
C VAL A 92 -6.00 1.32 -1.62
N LYS A 93 -6.79 0.37 -2.11
CA LYS A 93 -7.78 -0.37 -1.32
C LYS A 93 -7.24 -1.76 -0.99
N VAL A 94 -7.27 -2.11 0.29
CA VAL A 94 -6.89 -3.45 0.75
C VAL A 94 -8.06 -4.40 0.53
N VAL A 95 -8.12 -5.05 -0.64
CA VAL A 95 -9.23 -5.94 -1.01
C VAL A 95 -9.17 -7.31 -0.33
N LYS A 96 -7.99 -7.70 0.17
CA LYS A 96 -7.80 -8.91 0.98
C LYS A 96 -6.70 -8.66 1.99
N ASN A 97 -6.93 -9.04 3.24
CA ASN A 97 -5.94 -9.01 4.30
C ASN A 97 -6.13 -10.23 5.20
N LYS A 98 -5.06 -11.02 5.42
CA LYS A 98 -5.05 -12.16 6.34
C LYS A 98 -4.42 -11.86 7.70
N VAL A 99 -3.79 -10.70 7.87
CA VAL A 99 -3.05 -10.34 9.09
C VAL A 99 -3.74 -9.25 9.91
N ALA A 100 -4.62 -8.46 9.28
CA ALA A 100 -5.39 -7.41 9.95
C ALA A 100 -6.77 -7.24 9.27
N PRO A 101 -7.65 -6.36 9.80
CA PRO A 101 -8.94 -6.08 9.18
C PRO A 101 -8.81 -5.64 7.71
N PRO A 102 -9.54 -6.29 6.76
CA PRO A 102 -9.52 -5.91 5.35
C PRO A 102 -10.38 -4.67 5.07
N PHE A 103 -10.39 -4.24 3.80
CA PHE A 103 -11.22 -3.15 3.25
C PHE A 103 -10.88 -1.72 3.68
N LYS A 104 -9.80 -1.54 4.44
CA LYS A 104 -9.20 -0.21 4.63
C LYS A 104 -8.69 0.34 3.30
N GLN A 105 -8.69 1.66 3.19
CA GLN A 105 -8.19 2.40 2.05
C GLN A 105 -7.14 3.40 2.51
N ALA A 106 -6.13 3.62 1.67
CA ALA A 106 -5.12 4.64 1.85
C ALA A 106 -5.10 5.52 0.60
N GLU A 107 -4.95 6.82 0.78
CA GLU A 107 -4.74 7.77 -0.30
C GLU A 107 -3.41 8.46 -0.12
N PHE A 108 -2.67 8.59 -1.21
CA PHE A 108 -1.41 9.29 -1.20
C PHE A 108 -1.09 9.85 -2.58
N ASP A 109 -0.20 10.82 -2.60
CA ASP A 109 0.23 11.50 -3.80
C ASP A 109 1.52 10.86 -4.33
N ILE A 110 1.52 10.51 -5.61
CA ILE A 110 2.70 10.04 -6.34
C ILE A 110 3.17 11.17 -7.24
N MET A 111 4.32 11.75 -6.93
CA MET A 111 4.93 12.85 -7.68
C MET A 111 5.88 12.28 -8.73
N TYR A 112 5.82 12.80 -9.96
CA TYR A 112 6.70 12.32 -11.03
C TYR A 112 8.17 12.64 -10.71
N GLY A 113 9.06 11.65 -10.91
CA GLY A 113 10.49 11.76 -10.62
C GLY A 113 10.88 11.71 -9.13
N LYS A 114 9.92 11.80 -8.20
CA LYS A 114 10.18 11.74 -6.74
C LYS A 114 9.58 10.51 -6.06
N GLY A 115 8.52 9.92 -6.63
CA GLY A 115 7.83 8.77 -6.04
C GLY A 115 6.72 9.19 -5.07
N ILE A 116 6.47 8.37 -4.04
CA ILE A 116 5.42 8.61 -3.04
C ILE A 116 5.83 9.80 -2.15
N SER A 117 4.97 10.81 -2.03
CA SER A 117 5.25 11.96 -1.15
C SER A 117 4.91 11.63 0.30
N ARG A 118 5.94 11.44 1.13
CA ARG A 118 5.79 11.22 2.58
C ARG A 118 5.16 12.44 3.26
N GLU A 119 5.65 13.64 2.95
CA GLU A 119 5.21 14.90 3.55
C GLU A 119 3.76 15.21 3.18
N GLY A 120 3.35 14.92 1.94
CA GLY A 120 1.95 15.03 1.53
C GLY A 120 1.03 14.11 2.34
N GLY A 121 1.47 12.88 2.59
CA GLY A 121 0.75 11.92 3.44
C GLY A 121 0.68 12.37 4.90
N LEU A 122 1.78 12.90 5.46
CA LEU A 122 1.81 13.43 6.83
C LEU A 122 0.82 14.58 7.03
N ILE A 123 0.68 15.46 6.04
CA ILE A 123 -0.30 16.55 6.11
C ILE A 123 -1.73 16.01 6.10
N ASP A 124 -2.05 15.09 5.19
CA ASP A 124 -3.41 14.55 5.07
C ASP A 124 -3.80 13.76 6.33
N VAL A 125 -2.93 12.86 6.78
CA VAL A 125 -3.16 12.06 7.99
C VAL A 125 -3.14 12.94 9.24
N GLY A 126 -2.26 13.95 9.29
CA GLY A 126 -2.18 14.89 10.41
C GLY A 126 -3.43 15.75 10.54
N VAL A 127 -4.06 16.14 9.43
CA VAL A 127 -5.35 16.84 9.43
C VAL A 127 -6.49 15.91 9.84
N GLU A 128 -6.53 14.68 9.31
CA GLU A 128 -7.54 13.68 9.70
C GLU A 128 -7.44 13.33 11.19
N ALA A 129 -6.22 13.19 11.70
CA ALA A 129 -5.92 12.96 13.10
C ALA A 129 -6.10 14.23 13.95
N GLY A 130 -6.39 15.40 13.38
CA GLY A 130 -6.58 16.66 14.13
C GLY A 130 -5.32 17.20 14.83
N ILE A 131 -4.13 16.73 14.43
CA ILE A 131 -2.83 17.23 14.90
C ILE A 131 -2.46 18.51 14.14
N ILE A 132 -2.71 18.52 12.82
CA ILE A 132 -2.58 19.70 11.97
C ILE A 132 -3.96 20.33 11.83
N ARG A 133 -4.07 21.64 12.09
CA ARG A 133 -5.31 22.39 11.93
C ARG A 133 -5.35 23.01 10.55
N LYS A 134 -6.49 22.88 9.87
CA LYS A 134 -6.75 23.52 8.58
C LYS A 134 -7.74 24.68 8.77
N ALA A 135 -7.26 25.92 8.61
CA ALA A 135 -8.08 27.12 8.63
C ALA A 135 -8.22 27.68 7.21
N GLY A 136 -9.27 27.26 6.50
CA GLY A 136 -9.45 27.59 5.08
C GLY A 136 -8.35 26.96 4.22
N ALA A 137 -7.48 27.80 3.65
CA ALA A 137 -6.32 27.37 2.87
C ALA A 137 -5.04 27.23 3.71
N TRP A 138 -5.04 27.66 4.98
CA TRP A 138 -3.86 27.65 5.84
C TRP A 138 -3.75 26.37 6.65
N TYR A 139 -2.55 25.82 6.73
CA TYR A 139 -2.21 24.68 7.59
C TYR A 139 -1.37 25.17 8.76
N THR A 140 -1.79 24.84 9.97
CA THR A 140 -1.09 25.21 11.21
C THR A 140 -0.84 24.02 12.10
N TYR A 141 0.31 24.03 12.77
CA TYR A 141 0.73 23.00 13.71
C TYR A 141 1.23 23.69 14.98
N GLU A 142 0.61 23.40 16.13
CA GLU A 142 0.97 23.96 17.46
C GLU A 142 1.12 25.49 17.55
N GLY A 143 0.58 26.23 16.59
CA GLY A 143 0.67 27.70 16.51
C GLY A 143 1.52 28.19 15.35
N ASP A 144 2.42 27.34 14.83
CA ASP A 144 3.25 27.63 13.67
C ASP A 144 2.47 27.44 12.36
N GLN A 145 2.68 28.37 11.43
CA GLN A 145 2.11 28.29 10.09
C GLN A 145 3.01 27.42 9.20
N LEU A 146 2.51 26.25 8.81
CA LEU A 146 3.20 25.36 7.87
C LEU A 146 3.17 25.92 6.44
N GLY A 147 2.10 26.63 6.09
CA GLY A 147 1.96 27.27 4.79
C GLY A 147 0.52 27.44 4.31
N GLN A 148 0.37 28.18 3.22
CA GLN A 148 -0.89 28.33 2.49
C GLN A 148 -0.98 27.28 1.38
N GLY A 149 -1.93 26.37 1.49
CA GLY A 149 -2.14 25.28 0.54
C GLY A 149 -1.21 24.10 0.78
N LYS A 150 -1.57 22.94 0.20
CA LYS A 150 -0.88 21.67 0.44
C LYS A 150 0.56 21.67 -0.08
N GLU A 151 0.82 22.30 -1.22
CA GLU A 151 2.15 22.28 -1.85
C GLU A 151 3.19 23.11 -1.10
N ASN A 152 2.79 24.28 -0.57
CA ASN A 152 3.68 25.09 0.27
C ASN A 152 3.97 24.38 1.60
N SER A 153 2.94 23.82 2.25
CA SER A 153 3.12 23.04 3.48
C SER A 153 4.02 21.81 3.25
N ARG A 154 3.91 21.16 2.09
CA ARG A 154 4.78 20.04 1.70
C ARG A 154 6.24 20.50 1.58
N SER A 155 6.48 21.61 0.91
CA SER A 155 7.83 22.17 0.75
C SER A 155 8.42 22.56 2.11
N PHE A 156 7.63 23.19 2.97
CA PHE A 156 8.04 23.54 4.32
C PHE A 156 8.45 22.33 5.18
N LEU A 157 7.66 21.25 5.15
CA LEU A 157 8.00 20.01 5.87
C LEU A 157 9.23 19.30 5.27
N LYS A 158 9.45 19.46 3.97
CA LYS A 158 10.63 18.91 3.30
C LYS A 158 11.91 19.63 3.72
N ASP A 159 11.83 20.95 3.90
CA ASP A 159 12.95 21.77 4.35
C ASP A 159 13.21 21.64 5.87
N ASN A 160 12.21 21.19 6.63
CA ASN A 160 12.28 20.99 8.09
C ASN A 160 12.01 19.52 8.47
N PRO A 161 12.98 18.61 8.26
CA PRO A 161 12.79 17.18 8.51
C PRO A 161 12.55 16.84 9.99
N ASP A 162 13.10 17.63 10.92
CA ASP A 162 12.90 17.42 12.36
C ASP A 162 11.43 17.58 12.76
N LEU A 163 10.79 18.63 12.25
CA LEU A 163 9.36 18.87 12.44
C LEU A 163 8.50 17.77 11.80
N ALA A 164 8.88 17.32 10.59
CA ALA A 164 8.18 16.23 9.92
C ALA A 164 8.23 14.91 10.72
N ASN A 165 9.39 14.59 11.32
CA ASN A 165 9.55 13.41 12.16
C ASN A 165 8.77 13.53 13.49
N GLU A 166 8.72 14.73 14.08
CA GLU A 166 7.90 14.97 15.27
C GLU A 166 6.40 14.76 15.00
N ILE A 167 5.90 15.32 13.90
CA ILE A 167 4.52 15.15 13.45
C ILE A 167 4.23 13.68 13.18
N GLU A 168 5.13 12.97 12.49
CA GLU A 168 4.99 11.53 12.23
C GLU A 168 4.88 10.73 13.53
N LYS A 169 5.74 10.99 14.51
CA LYS A 169 5.71 10.31 15.81
C LYS A 169 4.37 10.53 16.53
N LYS A 170 3.88 11.78 16.59
CA LYS A 170 2.59 12.11 17.20
C LYS A 170 1.41 11.43 16.47
N ILE A 171 1.48 11.35 15.13
CA ILE A 171 0.48 10.64 14.31
C ILE A 171 0.48 9.15 14.65
N LEU A 172 1.67 8.53 14.69
CA LEU A 172 1.83 7.10 14.97
C LEU A 172 1.35 6.73 16.37
N GLU A 173 1.70 7.53 17.38
CA GLU A 173 1.23 7.37 18.77
C GLU A 173 -0.30 7.44 18.84
N LYS A 174 -0.90 8.43 18.16
CA LYS A 174 -2.35 8.60 18.15
C LYS A 174 -3.10 7.48 17.43
N LEU A 175 -2.49 6.94 16.37
CA LEU A 175 -3.05 5.82 15.60
C LEU A 175 -2.73 4.46 16.23
N GLY A 176 -1.93 4.41 17.30
CA GLY A 176 -1.50 3.17 17.96
C GLY A 176 -0.62 2.30 17.06
N VAL A 177 0.11 2.90 16.11
CA VAL A 177 0.97 2.20 15.15
C VAL A 177 2.42 2.41 15.56
N GLY A 178 3.02 1.40 16.18
CA GLY A 178 4.41 1.41 16.67
C GLY A 178 4.62 0.19 17.55
N PRO A 179 5.87 -0.15 17.93
CA PRO A 179 6.08 -1.14 18.97
C PRO A 179 5.35 -0.63 20.21
N SER A 180 4.27 -1.31 20.58
CA SER A 180 3.67 -1.07 21.88
C SER A 180 4.74 -1.49 22.88
N VAL A 181 5.12 -0.60 23.79
CA VAL A 181 5.99 -0.96 24.93
C VAL A 181 5.31 -2.03 25.80
N ALA A 182 4.07 -2.43 25.48
CA ALA A 182 3.29 -3.47 26.14
C ALA A 182 3.51 -4.89 25.56
N ASP A 183 4.22 -5.06 24.43
CA ASP A 183 4.51 -6.39 23.86
C ASP A 183 5.87 -6.98 24.28
N GLU A 184 6.62 -6.32 25.18
CA GLU A 184 7.73 -6.96 25.91
C GLU A 184 7.20 -7.66 27.16
N ALA A 185 6.39 -8.70 26.97
CA ALA A 185 6.29 -9.72 28.01
C ALA A 185 7.59 -10.54 27.98
N PRO A 186 8.34 -10.65 29.10
CA PRO A 186 9.58 -11.41 29.12
C PRO A 186 9.25 -12.87 28.80
N ALA A 187 9.92 -13.42 27.79
CA ALA A 187 9.89 -14.85 27.52
C ALA A 187 10.39 -15.57 28.77
N GLU A 188 9.51 -16.28 29.46
CA GLU A 188 9.93 -17.16 30.55
C GLU A 188 10.94 -18.17 30.01
N PRO A 189 12.08 -18.37 30.69
CA PRO A 189 13.07 -19.34 30.25
C PRO A 189 12.44 -20.73 30.33
N VAL A 190 12.35 -21.40 29.19
CA VAL A 190 11.93 -22.80 29.09
C VAL A 190 12.87 -23.62 29.97
N GLY A 191 12.35 -24.10 31.10
CA GLY A 191 13.05 -25.02 31.98
C GLY A 191 13.45 -26.26 31.19
N VAL A 192 14.74 -26.57 31.23
CA VAL A 192 15.29 -27.82 30.74
C VAL A 192 15.00 -28.85 31.83
N ASP A 193 13.96 -29.66 31.66
CA ASP A 193 13.80 -30.87 32.48
C ASP A 193 14.79 -31.92 31.94
N ASP A 194 15.95 -31.99 32.58
CA ASP A 194 16.81 -33.19 32.61
C ASP A 194 16.13 -34.21 33.54
N PHE A 195 15.69 -35.36 33.03
CA PHE A 195 15.80 -36.70 33.61
C PHE A 195 15.27 -37.78 32.64
#